data_AF-A0A023GEN5-F1
#
_entry.id   AF-A0A023GEN5-F1
#
_cell.length_a   1.000
_cell.length_b   1.000
_cell.length_c   1.000
_cell.angle_alpha   90.00
_cell.angle_beta   90.00
_cell.angle_gamma   90.00
#
_symmetry.space_group_name_H-M   'P 1'
#
loop_
_entity.id
_entity.type
_entity.pdbx_description
1 polymer ?
#
loop_
_entity_poly.entity_id
_entity_poly.type
_entity_poly.pdbx_seq_one_letter_code
_entity_poly.pdbx_strand_id
1 'polypeptide(L)'
;MSDEERDVDVESDADKRAHHNALERRRRDHIKFSFTSLRDAVPSLQGEKASRAQILKKAADYISSMRRKNTAHLQDIEDLKRQNKLLEEQIRALEKTKMTTGGGYSTGSVLDAMNIKGDSISAFDGGSGSESSEDTDNSSRGGSRKKKSSPGSTPMDL
;
A
#
# COMPACT_ATOMS: atom_id res chain seq x y z
N MET A 1 -21.73 67.32 -33.83
CA MET A 1 -22.84 66.39 -33.61
C MET A 1 -22.37 65.09 -34.25
N SER A 2 -21.47 64.34 -33.63
CA SER A 2 -21.68 63.54 -32.40
C SER A 2 -22.76 62.50 -32.63
N ASP A 3 -22.37 61.43 -33.32
CA ASP A 3 -22.99 60.13 -33.13
C ASP A 3 -21.85 59.18 -32.73
N GLU A 4 -21.48 59.33 -31.45
CA GLU A 4 -20.81 58.30 -30.66
C GLU A 4 -21.51 56.94 -30.77
N GLU A 5 -20.67 55.91 -30.91
CA GLU A 5 -20.84 54.57 -30.35
C GLU A 5 -22.18 53.84 -30.51
N ARG A 6 -22.18 52.85 -31.40
CA ARG A 6 -22.59 51.48 -31.05
C ARG A 6 -21.72 50.49 -31.82
N ASP A 7 -20.51 50.23 -31.32
CA ASP A 7 -19.87 48.93 -31.51
C ASP A 7 -20.72 47.89 -30.76
N VAL A 8 -21.84 47.52 -31.39
CA VAL A 8 -22.51 46.27 -31.05
C VAL A 8 -21.62 45.19 -31.61
N ASP A 9 -20.79 44.59 -30.76
CA ASP A 9 -20.15 43.30 -31.00
C ASP A 9 -21.26 42.25 -31.21
N VAL A 10 -21.86 42.26 -32.40
CA VAL A 10 -22.77 41.23 -32.88
C VAL A 10 -21.87 40.06 -33.26
N GLU A 11 -21.46 39.31 -32.23
CA GLU A 11 -20.68 38.10 -32.40
C GLU A 11 -21.39 37.20 -33.41
N SER A 12 -20.72 36.93 -34.54
CA SER A 12 -21.33 36.23 -35.65
C SER A 12 -21.70 34.81 -35.23
N ASP A 13 -22.65 34.18 -35.92
CA ASP A 13 -22.99 32.77 -35.63
C ASP A 13 -21.77 31.82 -35.80
N ALA A 14 -20.78 32.23 -36.59
CA ALA A 14 -19.50 31.54 -36.70
C ALA A 14 -18.64 31.70 -35.43
N ASP A 15 -18.59 32.91 -34.86
CA ASP A 15 -17.84 33.20 -33.63
C ASP A 15 -18.46 32.49 -32.41
N LYS A 16 -19.79 32.50 -32.28
CA LYS A 16 -20.50 31.72 -31.24
C LYS A 16 -20.19 30.22 -31.34
N ARG A 17 -20.15 29.69 -32.57
CA ARG A 17 -19.79 28.28 -32.82
C ARG A 17 -18.33 28.00 -32.48
N ALA A 18 -17.42 28.93 -32.81
CA ALA A 18 -16.01 28.81 -32.49
C ALA A 18 -15.79 28.84 -30.97
N HIS A 19 -16.42 29.78 -30.25
CA HIS A 19 -16.37 29.88 -28.80
C HIS A 19 -16.90 28.61 -28.12
N HIS A 20 -18.05 28.10 -28.55
CA HIS A 20 -18.60 26.84 -28.05
C HIS A 20 -17.64 25.66 -28.26
N ASN A 21 -17.03 25.54 -29.45
CA ASN A 21 -16.04 24.50 -29.75
C ASN A 21 -14.78 24.61 -28.87
N ALA A 22 -14.33 25.83 -28.60
CA ALA A 22 -13.20 26.09 -27.71
C ALA A 22 -13.51 25.66 -26.27
N LEU A 23 -14.69 26.00 -25.76
CA LEU A 23 -15.13 25.62 -24.41
C LEU A 23 -15.24 24.10 -24.26
N GLU A 24 -15.84 23.42 -25.24
CA GLU A 24 -15.97 21.96 -25.20
C GLU A 24 -14.60 21.27 -25.28
N ARG A 25 -13.65 21.82 -26.03
CA ARG A 25 -12.28 21.29 -26.05
C ARG A 25 -11.61 21.41 -24.69
N ARG A 26 -11.72 22.57 -24.02
CA ARG A 26 -11.23 22.76 -22.65
C ARG A 26 -11.86 21.74 -21.68
N ARG A 27 -13.17 21.50 -21.81
CA ARG A 27 -13.88 20.50 -21.00
C ARG A 27 -13.32 19.08 -21.22
N ARG A 28 -13.09 18.69 -22.47
CA ARG A 28 -12.50 17.39 -22.81
C ARG A 28 -11.08 17.23 -22.28
N ASP A 29 -10.27 18.29 -22.33
CA ASP A 29 -8.90 18.27 -21.79
C ASP A 29 -8.90 18.11 -20.27
N HIS A 30 -9.82 18.79 -19.56
CA HIS A 30 -9.99 18.59 -18.12
C HIS A 30 -10.40 17.15 -17.79
N ILE A 31 -11.37 16.57 -18.52
CA ILE A 31 -11.76 15.16 -18.32
C ILE A 31 -10.57 14.23 -18.58
N LYS A 32 -9.78 14.48 -19.62
CA LYS A 32 -8.58 13.70 -19.93
C LYS A 32 -7.57 13.75 -18.78
N PHE A 33 -7.38 14.92 -18.17
CA PHE A 33 -6.57 15.08 -16.97
C PHE A 33 -7.13 14.25 -15.81
N SER A 34 -8.42 14.37 -15.48
CA SER A 34 -9.05 13.60 -14.39
C SER A 34 -8.92 12.09 -14.58
N PHE A 35 -9.04 11.58 -15.81
CA PHE A 35 -8.80 10.16 -16.12
C PHE A 35 -7.34 9.74 -15.91
N THR A 36 -6.39 10.62 -16.20
CA THR A 36 -4.96 10.37 -15.98
C THR A 36 -4.68 10.28 -14.48
N SER A 37 -5.16 11.26 -13.70
CA SER A 37 -5.04 11.25 -12.24
C SER A 37 -5.70 10.02 -11.61
N LEU A 38 -6.88 9.62 -12.10
CA LEU A 38 -7.58 8.42 -11.62
C LEU A 38 -6.77 7.15 -11.92
N ARG A 39 -6.19 7.02 -13.13
CA ARG A 39 -5.34 5.89 -13.48
C ARG A 39 -4.14 5.80 -12.54
N ASP A 40 -3.48 6.92 -12.29
CA ASP A 40 -2.25 6.96 -11.48
C ASP A 40 -2.54 6.65 -9.99
N ALA A 41 -3.76 6.92 -9.52
CA ALA A 41 -4.21 6.58 -8.17
C ALA A 41 -4.58 5.09 -7.98
N VAL A 42 -4.70 4.32 -9.05
CA VAL A 42 -5.07 2.88 -9.01
C VAL A 42 -3.80 2.05 -9.25
N PRO A 43 -3.27 1.33 -8.24
CA PRO A 43 -1.98 0.64 -8.34
C PRO A 43 -1.86 -0.32 -9.53
N SER A 44 -2.93 -1.06 -9.83
CA SER A 44 -2.95 -2.03 -10.94
C SER A 44 -2.93 -1.40 -12.35
N LEU A 45 -2.99 -0.08 -12.46
CA LEU A 45 -2.99 0.65 -13.74
C LEU A 45 -1.76 1.55 -13.92
N GLN A 46 -0.90 1.63 -12.91
CA GLN A 46 0.29 2.48 -12.96
C GLN A 46 1.26 1.97 -14.03
N GLY A 47 1.76 2.89 -14.86
CA GLY A 47 2.70 2.55 -15.94
C GLY A 47 2.08 1.84 -17.15
N GLU A 48 0.80 1.49 -17.12
CA GLU A 48 0.12 0.78 -18.20
C GLU A 48 -0.76 1.70 -19.06
N LYS A 49 -0.90 1.33 -20.35
CA LYS A 49 -1.91 1.94 -21.23
C LYS A 49 -3.26 1.30 -20.95
N ALA A 50 -4.20 2.07 -20.39
CA ALA A 50 -5.56 1.63 -20.09
C ALA A 50 -6.60 2.51 -20.79
N SER A 51 -7.64 1.88 -21.34
CA SER A 51 -8.80 2.59 -21.89
C SER A 51 -9.65 3.23 -20.77
N ARG A 52 -10.49 4.22 -21.10
CA ARG A 52 -11.40 4.86 -20.12
C ARG A 52 -12.29 3.83 -19.41
N ALA A 53 -12.83 2.86 -20.14
CA ALA A 53 -13.66 1.80 -19.55
C ALA A 53 -12.88 0.92 -18.57
N GLN A 54 -11.63 0.55 -18.92
CA GLN A 54 -10.76 -0.21 -18.02
C GLN A 54 -10.40 0.59 -16.77
N ILE A 55 -10.10 1.89 -16.89
CA ILE A 55 -9.81 2.76 -15.76
C ILE A 55 -10.98 2.76 -14.77
N LEU A 56 -12.21 2.96 -15.26
CA LEU A 56 -13.41 2.97 -14.42
C LEU A 56 -13.63 1.60 -13.75
N LYS A 57 -13.51 0.51 -14.51
CA LYS A 57 -13.69 -0.85 -13.98
C LYS A 57 -12.69 -1.16 -12.87
N LYS A 58 -11.40 -0.96 -13.13
CA LYS A 58 -10.34 -1.24 -12.17
C LYS A 58 -10.38 -0.31 -10.95
N ALA A 59 -10.80 0.95 -11.12
CA ALA A 59 -11.04 1.85 -10.00
C ALA A 59 -12.17 1.34 -9.09
N ALA A 60 -13.30 0.89 -9.66
CA ALA A 60 -14.40 0.31 -8.90
C ALA A 60 -13.98 -0.98 -8.16
N ASP A 61 -13.22 -1.85 -8.84
CA ASP A 61 -12.67 -3.07 -8.25
C ASP A 61 -11.71 -2.73 -7.09
N TYR A 62 -10.85 -1.72 -7.28
CA TYR A 62 -9.91 -1.27 -6.26
C TYR A 62 -10.60 -0.71 -5.02
N ILE A 63 -11.60 0.17 -5.19
CA ILE A 63 -12.42 0.68 -4.08
C ILE A 63 -13.08 -0.46 -3.30
N SER A 64 -13.67 -1.43 -4.02
CA SER A 64 -14.34 -2.58 -3.41
C SER A 64 -13.35 -3.46 -2.63
N SER A 65 -12.17 -3.69 -3.18
CA SER A 65 -11.09 -4.43 -2.52
C SER A 65 -10.58 -3.71 -1.27
N MET A 66 -10.31 -2.42 -1.37
CA MET A 66 -9.83 -1.61 -0.24
C MET A 66 -10.86 -1.52 0.89
N ARG A 67 -12.16 -1.46 0.58
CA ARG A 67 -13.23 -1.54 1.59
C ARG A 67 -13.16 -2.86 2.37
N ARG A 68 -13.06 -4.00 1.69
CA ARG A 68 -12.93 -5.31 2.33
C ARG A 68 -11.67 -5.41 3.19
N LYS A 69 -10.53 -4.94 2.68
CA LYS A 69 -9.27 -4.90 3.43
C LYS A 69 -9.37 -4.05 4.70
N ASN A 70 -9.95 -2.86 4.60
CA ASN A 70 -10.17 -2.01 5.77
C ASN A 70 -11.07 -2.69 6.81
N THR A 71 -12.13 -3.37 6.39
CA THR A 71 -12.99 -4.14 7.31
C THR A 71 -12.22 -5.26 8.01
N ALA A 72 -11.43 -6.05 7.27
CA ALA A 72 -10.60 -7.10 7.86
C ALA A 72 -9.60 -6.53 8.88
N HIS A 73 -8.90 -5.44 8.53
CA HIS A 73 -7.97 -4.79 9.45
C HIS A 73 -8.66 -4.24 10.70
N LEU A 74 -9.88 -3.73 10.59
CA LEU A 74 -10.65 -3.30 11.76
C LEU A 74 -11.00 -4.47 12.68
N GLN A 75 -11.30 -5.65 12.12
CA GLN A 75 -11.52 -6.88 12.89
C GLN A 75 -10.23 -7.33 13.58
N ASP A 76 -9.11 -7.35 12.86
CA ASP A 76 -7.80 -7.70 13.43
C ASP A 76 -7.44 -6.77 14.60
N ILE A 77 -7.69 -5.46 14.46
CA ILE A 77 -7.47 -4.47 15.53
C ILE A 77 -8.36 -4.76 16.74
N GLU A 78 -9.62 -5.12 16.54
CA GLU A 78 -10.54 -5.44 17.64
C GLU A 78 -10.10 -6.71 18.38
N ASP A 79 -9.69 -7.73 17.63
CA ASP A 79 -9.23 -9.00 18.18
C ASP A 79 -7.95 -8.83 18.98
N LEU A 80 -6.98 -8.09 18.46
CA LEU A 80 -5.74 -7.74 19.17
C LEU A 80 -6.03 -6.93 20.44
N LYS A 81 -6.97 -5.99 20.40
CA LYS A 81 -7.38 -5.24 21.60
C LYS A 81 -7.98 -6.14 22.66
N ARG A 82 -8.80 -7.12 22.26
CA ARG A 82 -9.39 -8.11 23.18
C ARG A 82 -8.32 -9.00 23.81
N GLN A 83 -7.37 -9.48 23.00
CA GLN A 83 -6.23 -10.27 23.48
C GLN A 83 -5.36 -9.48 24.45
N ASN A 84 -4.99 -8.24 24.11
CA ASN A 84 -4.20 -7.39 24.99
C ASN A 84 -4.89 -7.15 26.33
N LYS A 85 -6.21 -6.90 26.32
CA LYS A 85 -6.98 -6.75 27.56
C LYS A 85 -6.90 -8.00 28.45
N LEU A 86 -7.05 -9.19 27.86
CA LEU A 86 -6.95 -10.44 28.61
C LEU A 86 -5.54 -10.64 29.21
N LEU A 87 -4.50 -10.32 28.44
CA LEU A 87 -3.12 -10.40 28.91
C LEU A 87 -2.84 -9.38 30.04
N GLU A 88 -3.33 -8.15 29.91
CA GLU A 88 -3.24 -7.14 30.96
C GLU A 88 -3.94 -7.57 32.26
N GLU A 89 -5.11 -8.21 32.15
CA GLU A 89 -5.82 -8.77 33.30
C GLU A 89 -5.03 -9.92 33.96
N GLN A 90 -4.42 -10.80 33.17
CA GLN A 90 -3.55 -11.88 33.66
C GLN A 90 -2.31 -11.34 34.39
N ILE A 91 -1.62 -10.35 33.79
CA ILE A 91 -0.46 -9.71 34.40
C ILE A 91 -0.84 -9.10 35.75
N ARG A 92 -1.94 -8.34 35.80
CA ARG A 92 -2.43 -7.74 37.05
C ARG A 92 -2.74 -8.77 38.13
N ALA A 93 -3.33 -9.91 37.76
CA ALA A 93 -3.63 -10.99 38.70
C ALA A 93 -2.35 -11.66 39.25
N LEU A 94 -1.36 -11.87 38.39
CA LEU A 94 -0.05 -12.43 38.78
C LEU A 94 0.74 -11.46 39.67
N GLU A 95 0.74 -10.16 39.34
CA GLU A 95 1.34 -9.12 40.18
C GLU A 95 0.69 -9.08 41.57
N LYS A 96 -0.64 -9.13 41.63
CA LYS A 96 -1.37 -9.22 42.91
C LYS A 96 -0.95 -10.46 43.70
N THR A 97 -0.88 -11.63 43.05
CA THR A 97 -0.49 -12.89 43.70
C THR A 97 0.96 -12.86 44.19
N LYS A 98 1.88 -12.29 43.40
CA LYS A 98 3.28 -12.10 43.79
C LYS A 98 3.42 -11.17 45.00
N MET A 99 2.59 -10.13 45.09
CA MET A 99 2.55 -9.23 46.25
C MET A 99 1.93 -9.90 47.49
N THR A 100 0.89 -10.72 47.34
CA THR A 100 0.27 -11.45 48.47
C THR A 100 1.12 -12.62 48.95
N THR A 101 1.93 -13.22 48.09
CA THR A 101 2.88 -14.31 48.41
C THR A 101 4.25 -13.75 48.79
N GLY A 102 4.25 -12.62 49.50
CA GLY A 102 5.37 -11.69 49.69
C GLY A 102 6.76 -12.31 49.81
N GLY A 103 7.70 -11.75 49.04
CA GLY A 103 9.07 -11.45 49.49
C GLY A 103 9.92 -12.57 50.14
N GLY A 104 9.56 -13.84 49.99
CA GLY A 104 10.14 -14.91 50.79
C GLY A 104 10.06 -16.25 50.10
N TYR A 105 10.70 -16.39 48.94
CA TYR A 105 11.21 -17.71 48.58
C TYR A 105 12.41 -17.99 49.47
N SER A 106 12.15 -18.41 50.71
CA SER A 106 13.11 -19.22 51.46
C SER A 106 13.28 -20.52 50.67
N THR A 107 14.31 -20.52 49.82
CA THR A 107 14.78 -21.69 49.07
C THR A 107 15.11 -22.88 49.98
N GLY A 108 15.24 -22.66 51.29
CA GLY A 108 15.44 -23.70 52.29
C GLY A 108 14.23 -24.62 52.55
N SER A 109 12.98 -24.14 52.40
CA SER A 109 11.82 -24.98 52.76
C SER A 109 11.42 -25.97 51.67
N VAL A 110 11.76 -25.72 50.41
CA VAL A 110 11.39 -26.61 49.29
C VAL A 110 12.33 -27.82 49.22
N LEU A 111 13.58 -27.67 49.69
CA LEU A 111 14.58 -28.74 49.71
C LEU A 111 14.27 -29.80 50.78
N ASP A 112 13.80 -29.42 51.97
CA ASP A 112 13.43 -30.38 53.02
C ASP A 112 12.15 -31.18 52.66
N ALA A 113 11.27 -30.62 51.83
CA ALA A 113 10.05 -31.29 51.39
C ALA A 113 10.28 -32.33 50.28
N MET A 114 11.43 -32.26 49.58
CA MET A 114 11.78 -33.19 48.51
C MET A 114 12.98 -34.03 48.97
N ASN A 115 12.72 -35.22 49.50
CA ASN A 115 13.72 -36.24 49.87
C ASN A 115 14.46 -36.78 48.60
N ILE A 116 15.15 -35.90 47.87
CA ILE A 116 15.97 -36.25 46.72
C ILE A 116 17.28 -36.80 47.28
N LYS A 117 17.26 -38.10 47.59
CA LYS A 117 18.49 -38.90 47.68
C LYS A 117 19.21 -38.73 46.35
N GLY A 118 20.43 -38.21 46.45
CA GLY A 118 21.25 -37.83 45.31
C GLY A 118 21.35 -38.93 44.27
N ASP A 119 20.98 -38.58 43.05
CA ASP A 119 21.60 -39.15 41.87
C ASP A 119 21.82 -38.04 40.84
N SER A 120 23.10 -37.75 40.60
CA SER A 120 23.73 -37.23 39.39
C SER A 120 22.88 -36.33 38.45
N ILE A 121 23.03 -35.01 38.59
CA ILE A 121 22.55 -34.04 37.58
C ILE A 121 23.48 -34.04 36.34
N SER A 122 23.02 -34.52 35.20
CA SER A 122 23.74 -34.40 33.93
C SER A 122 23.58 -32.99 33.34
N ALA A 123 24.70 -32.37 32.96
CA ALA A 123 24.79 -31.05 32.35
C ALA A 123 23.99 -30.96 31.03
N PHE A 124 23.11 -29.96 30.92
CA PHE A 124 22.45 -29.56 29.69
C PHE A 124 23.38 -28.63 28.91
N ASP A 125 23.84 -29.11 27.74
CA ASP A 125 24.67 -28.39 26.78
C ASP A 125 23.80 -27.39 25.99
N GLY A 126 24.08 -26.11 26.21
CA GLY A 126 23.36 -24.99 25.59
C GLY A 126 23.83 -24.74 24.16
N GLY A 127 23.19 -25.39 23.19
CA GLY A 127 23.32 -25.07 21.77
C GLY A 127 22.47 -23.86 21.37
N SER A 128 23.08 -22.67 21.29
CA SER A 128 22.47 -21.47 20.72
C SER A 128 22.85 -21.36 19.24
N GLY A 129 21.92 -21.69 18.34
CA GLY A 129 22.02 -21.41 16.91
C GLY A 129 21.30 -20.09 16.60
N SER A 130 22.06 -19.01 16.44
CA SER A 130 21.58 -17.76 15.84
C SER A 130 21.84 -17.83 14.34
N GLU A 131 20.79 -17.78 13.51
CA GLU A 131 20.92 -17.55 12.07
C GLU A 131 20.40 -16.16 11.70
N SER A 132 21.35 -15.35 11.24
CA SER A 132 21.22 -13.96 10.83
C SER A 132 20.66 -13.89 9.41
N SER A 133 19.74 -12.94 9.21
CA SER A 133 19.18 -12.51 7.93
C SER A 133 20.24 -11.99 6.96
N GLU A 134 20.14 -12.36 5.69
CA GLU A 134 20.76 -11.64 4.58
C GLU A 134 19.70 -11.37 3.48
N ASP A 135 19.28 -10.11 3.41
CA ASP A 135 18.57 -9.52 2.28
C ASP A 135 19.57 -9.33 1.11
N THR A 136 19.36 -10.02 -0.01
CA THR A 136 20.08 -9.71 -1.25
C THR A 136 19.24 -8.78 -2.14
N ASP A 137 19.53 -7.49 -2.05
CA ASP A 137 19.27 -6.49 -3.10
C ASP A 137 20.13 -6.84 -4.33
N ASN A 138 19.48 -7.21 -5.43
CA ASN A 138 20.13 -7.37 -6.72
C ASN A 138 19.65 -6.26 -7.67
N SER A 139 20.30 -5.12 -7.56
CA SER A 139 20.20 -4.03 -8.53
C SER A 139 21.60 -3.61 -8.96
N SER A 140 22.10 -4.16 -10.08
CA SER A 140 22.90 -3.45 -11.11
C SER A 140 23.63 -4.38 -12.09
N ARG A 141 23.84 -3.84 -13.30
CA ARG A 141 24.67 -4.29 -14.44
C ARG A 141 23.87 -5.13 -15.46
N GLY A 142 23.61 -4.69 -16.69
CA GLY A 142 24.36 -3.81 -17.57
C GLY A 142 24.65 -4.59 -18.86
N GLY A 143 24.10 -4.18 -20.00
CA GLY A 143 24.27 -4.95 -21.24
C GLY A 143 23.67 -4.35 -22.50
N SER A 144 24.46 -3.50 -23.15
CA SER A 144 24.59 -3.35 -24.61
C SER A 144 23.41 -2.90 -25.48
N ARG A 145 23.46 -1.61 -25.82
CA ARG A 145 22.93 -1.00 -27.05
C ARG A 145 23.44 -1.75 -28.30
N LYS A 146 22.55 -2.23 -29.17
CA LYS A 146 22.84 -2.45 -30.59
C LYS A 146 21.99 -1.52 -31.45
N LYS A 147 22.67 -0.69 -32.24
CA LYS A 147 22.10 0.13 -33.32
C LYS A 147 22.20 -0.61 -34.65
N LYS A 148 21.30 -0.22 -35.57
CA LYS A 148 21.29 -0.35 -37.05
C LYS A 148 20.65 -1.61 -37.65
N SER A 149 19.47 -1.42 -38.25
CA SER A 149 19.29 -1.33 -39.71
C SER A 149 17.84 -0.97 -40.06
N SER A 150 17.63 0.01 -40.95
CA SER A 150 16.36 0.31 -41.63
C SER A 150 16.62 0.27 -43.15
N PRO A 151 15.60 0.34 -44.00
CA PRO A 151 14.72 -0.75 -44.41
C PRO A 151 14.97 -1.14 -45.89
N GLY A 152 14.50 -2.33 -46.27
CA GLY A 152 14.58 -2.84 -47.63
C GLY A 152 13.76 -2.00 -48.63
N SER A 153 14.36 -1.73 -49.78
CA SER A 153 13.77 -1.10 -50.96
C SER A 153 12.96 -2.13 -51.75
N THR A 154 11.67 -1.85 -51.99
CA THR A 154 10.86 -2.53 -53.01
C THR A 154 11.15 -1.94 -54.39
N PRO A 155 11.34 -2.74 -55.45
CA PRO A 155 11.46 -2.24 -56.81
C PRO A 155 10.08 -1.91 -57.42
N MET A 156 10.03 -0.87 -58.25
CA MET A 156 8.91 -0.54 -59.14
C MET A 156 9.15 -1.24 -60.47
N ASP A 157 8.23 -2.10 -60.90
CA ASP A 157 8.17 -2.60 -62.27
C ASP A 157 7.55 -1.54 -63.19
N LEU A 158 8.10 -1.43 -64.40
CA LEU A 158 7.61 -0.63 -65.54
C LEU A 158 6.53 -1.38 -66.31
#